data_AF-A0A564Y4N5-F1
#
_entry.id   AF-A0A564Y4N5-F1
#
_cell.length_a   1.000
_cell.length_b   1.000
_cell.length_c   1.000
_cell.angle_alpha   90.00
_cell.angle_beta   90.00
_cell.angle_gamma   90.00
#
_symmetry.space_group_name_H-M   'P 1'
#
loop_
_entity.id
_entity.type
_entity.pdbx_description
1 polymer ?
#
loop_
_entity_poly.entity_id
_entity_poly.type
_entity_poly.pdbx_seq_one_letter_code
_entity_poly.pdbx_strand_id
1 'polypeptide(L)'
;MASEVYFKFKASIKQDTIQFDGSAISVRDLKNAIKTKCCLRASDFDLKLEDGSGKEYVKENELIPKYTSIIVRRVPKANGDSQRKKPPSAAVGLEKSFGNSTITHSNSATNLAESNLSEDDKIKIMFDRTAENLSSKYYTVKPKAYGIPPPHYICHKCNQGGHWIHECPGIKDSRGNLLDSKTVKRPTGIPQDFLVRVEPGTPGAYLDKNGRYMVPIKDA
;
A
#
# COMPACT_ATOMS: atom_id res chain seq x y z
N MET A 1 10.72 13.41 -34.90
CA MET A 1 10.86 12.01 -35.38
C MET A 1 11.01 11.17 -34.11
N ALA A 2 9.96 10.44 -33.72
CA ALA A 2 9.96 9.72 -32.44
C ALA A 2 10.96 8.54 -32.50
N SER A 3 11.77 8.38 -31.44
CA SER A 3 12.65 7.23 -31.31
C SER A 3 11.90 6.10 -30.62
N GLU A 4 12.13 4.86 -31.06
CA GLU A 4 11.43 3.69 -30.51
C GLU A 4 12.41 2.58 -30.18
N VAL A 5 12.10 1.80 -29.13
CA VAL A 5 12.77 0.53 -28.81
C VAL A 5 11.76 -0.59 -28.93
N TYR A 6 12.17 -1.69 -29.56
CA TYR A 6 11.38 -2.90 -29.66
C TYR A 6 11.71 -3.80 -28.48
N PHE A 7 10.69 -4.37 -27.82
CA PHE A 7 10.92 -5.34 -26.76
C PHE A 7 9.96 -6.52 -26.86
N LYS A 8 10.40 -7.67 -26.35
CA LYS A 8 9.54 -8.85 -26.14
C LYS A 8 9.86 -9.49 -24.80
N PHE A 9 8.84 -10.00 -24.12
CA PHE A 9 9.08 -10.82 -22.93
C PHE A 9 9.62 -12.18 -23.36
N LYS A 10 10.60 -12.75 -22.64
CA LYS A 10 11.10 -14.10 -22.92
C LYS A 10 9.99 -15.18 -22.90
N ALA A 11 8.94 -14.95 -22.12
CA ALA A 11 7.78 -15.83 -22.01
C ALA A 11 6.68 -15.55 -23.06
N SER A 12 6.84 -14.55 -23.92
CA SER A 12 5.84 -14.13 -24.92
C SER A 12 6.46 -14.07 -26.31
N ILE A 13 5.69 -14.47 -27.31
CA ILE A 13 6.07 -14.34 -28.72
C ILE A 13 5.76 -12.93 -29.25
N LYS A 14 4.81 -12.23 -28.61
CA LYS A 14 4.39 -10.89 -29.03
C LYS A 14 5.49 -9.86 -28.75
N GLN A 15 5.76 -9.04 -29.76
CA GLN A 15 6.67 -7.90 -29.67
C GLN A 15 5.87 -6.62 -29.46
N ASP A 16 6.41 -5.76 -28.62
CA ASP A 16 5.84 -4.49 -28.22
C ASP A 16 6.86 -3.37 -28.43
N THR A 17 6.40 -2.14 -28.62
CA THR A 17 7.26 -0.95 -28.75
C THR A 17 7.14 -0.01 -27.56
N ILE A 18 8.23 0.68 -27.24
CA ILE A 18 8.27 1.82 -26.32
C ILE A 18 8.75 3.03 -27.11
N GLN A 19 7.92 4.07 -27.14
CA GLN A 19 8.30 5.37 -27.71
C GLN A 19 9.04 6.18 -26.65
N PHE A 20 10.12 6.84 -27.07
CA PHE A 20 10.91 7.73 -26.24
C PHE A 20 11.45 8.90 -27.07
N ASP A 21 11.84 9.96 -26.39
CA ASP A 21 12.46 11.12 -27.01
C ASP A 21 13.98 11.09 -26.77
N GLY A 22 14.78 11.34 -27.81
CA GLY A 22 16.24 11.29 -27.77
C GLY A 22 16.88 10.18 -28.62
N SER A 23 18.21 10.10 -28.61
CA SER A 23 18.98 9.13 -29.44
C SER A 23 19.12 7.76 -28.78
N ALA A 24 19.19 7.73 -27.45
CA ALA A 24 19.29 6.53 -26.63
C ALA A 24 18.47 6.69 -25.34
N ILE A 25 17.99 5.59 -24.79
CA ILE A 25 17.23 5.52 -23.53
C ILE A 25 18.07 4.81 -22.46
N SER A 26 18.00 5.28 -21.22
CA SER A 26 18.65 4.58 -20.11
C SER A 26 17.92 3.27 -19.78
N VAL A 27 18.67 2.27 -19.31
CA VAL A 27 18.10 1.00 -18.83
C VAL A 27 17.04 1.23 -17.76
N ARG A 28 17.26 2.16 -16.82
CA ARG A 28 16.30 2.52 -15.78
C ARG A 28 14.97 3.01 -16.36
N ASP A 29 15.04 3.96 -17.28
CA ASP A 29 13.85 4.59 -17.86
C ASP A 29 13.11 3.59 -18.75
N LEU A 30 13.83 2.74 -19.48
CA LEU A 30 13.22 1.66 -20.27
C LEU A 30 12.50 0.64 -19.37
N LYS A 31 13.12 0.21 -18.25
CA LYS A 31 12.45 -0.67 -17.27
C LYS A 31 11.16 -0.03 -16.75
N ASN A 32 11.19 1.26 -16.41
CA ASN A 32 10.03 1.97 -15.90
C ASN A 32 8.94 2.14 -16.97
N ALA A 33 9.31 2.46 -18.21
CA ALA A 33 8.38 2.58 -19.32
C ALA A 33 7.67 1.24 -19.62
N ILE A 34 8.39 0.12 -19.60
CA ILE A 34 7.81 -1.22 -19.76
C ILE A 34 6.87 -1.55 -18.59
N LYS A 35 7.25 -1.20 -17.35
CA LYS A 35 6.39 -1.40 -16.17
C LYS A 35 5.07 -0.65 -16.30
N THR A 36 5.12 0.60 -16.77
CA THR A 36 3.93 1.43 -17.00
C THR A 36 3.10 0.90 -18.16
N LYS A 37 3.71 0.59 -19.32
CA LYS A 37 2.99 0.11 -20.51
C LYS A 37 2.24 -1.20 -20.26
N CYS A 38 2.89 -2.15 -19.59
CA CYS A 38 2.32 -3.48 -19.35
C CYS A 38 1.67 -3.62 -17.96
N CYS A 39 1.40 -2.50 -17.27
CA CYS A 39 0.75 -2.46 -15.95
C CYS A 39 1.36 -3.41 -14.90
N LEU A 40 2.68 -3.53 -14.88
CA LEU A 40 3.41 -4.36 -13.92
C LEU A 40 3.51 -3.61 -12.58
N ARG A 41 2.54 -3.83 -11.69
CA ARG A 41 2.39 -3.11 -10.41
C ARG A 41 3.13 -3.73 -9.21
N ALA A 42 3.65 -4.95 -9.34
CA ALA A 42 4.21 -5.66 -8.19
C ALA A 42 5.67 -5.25 -7.91
N SER A 43 6.00 -5.06 -6.62
CA SER A 43 7.33 -4.69 -6.14
C SER A 43 8.25 -5.91 -5.92
N ASP A 44 7.70 -7.11 -6.06
CA ASP A 44 8.34 -8.39 -5.74
C ASP A 44 9.24 -8.91 -6.87
N PHE A 45 9.24 -8.25 -8.03
CA PHE A 45 10.07 -8.63 -9.17
C PHE A 45 10.80 -7.43 -9.77
N ASP A 46 11.97 -7.70 -10.36
CA ASP A 46 12.67 -6.79 -11.23
C ASP A 46 12.70 -7.31 -12.67
N LEU A 47 13.00 -6.42 -13.61
CA LEU A 47 13.16 -6.74 -15.02
C LEU A 47 14.66 -6.82 -15.36
N LYS A 48 15.11 -7.95 -15.89
CA LYS A 48 16.41 -8.07 -16.57
C LYS A 48 16.23 -7.86 -18.07
N LEU A 49 17.13 -7.09 -18.66
CA LEU A 49 17.14 -6.72 -20.08
C LEU A 49 18.34 -7.38 -20.75
N GLU A 50 18.10 -8.02 -21.89
CA GLU A 50 19.09 -8.75 -22.70
C GLU A 50 18.93 -8.30 -24.15
N ASP A 51 20.02 -7.95 -24.82
CA ASP A 51 19.99 -7.57 -26.24
C ASP A 51 19.73 -8.80 -27.15
N GLY A 52 19.32 -8.57 -28.40
CA GLY A 52 19.24 -9.61 -29.42
C GLY A 52 20.58 -10.35 -29.65
N SER A 53 21.70 -9.69 -29.34
CA SER A 53 23.06 -10.24 -29.41
C SER A 53 23.49 -11.03 -28.16
N GLY A 54 22.63 -11.12 -27.13
CA GLY A 54 22.93 -11.84 -25.87
C GLY A 54 23.69 -11.03 -24.82
N LYS A 55 23.82 -9.70 -24.99
CA LYS A 55 24.43 -8.82 -23.97
C LYS A 55 23.41 -8.48 -22.87
N GLU A 56 23.73 -8.76 -21.61
CA GLU A 56 22.87 -8.43 -20.47
C GLU A 56 23.18 -7.03 -19.92
N TYR A 57 22.14 -6.20 -19.81
CA TYR A 57 22.23 -4.84 -19.25
C TYR A 57 22.05 -4.87 -17.73
N VAL A 58 23.18 -4.96 -17.01
CA VAL A 58 23.17 -5.01 -15.52
C VAL A 58 23.09 -3.62 -14.91
N LYS A 59 23.78 -2.64 -15.51
CA LYS A 59 23.87 -1.27 -14.98
C LYS A 59 22.65 -0.44 -15.39
N GLU A 60 22.05 0.26 -14.43
CA GLU A 60 20.88 1.10 -14.67
C GLU A 60 21.15 2.34 -15.55
N ASN A 61 22.41 2.80 -15.55
CA ASN A 61 22.85 3.98 -16.31
C ASN A 61 23.32 3.65 -17.73
N GLU A 62 23.29 2.38 -18.14
CA GLU A 62 23.70 2.01 -19.48
C GLU A 62 22.68 2.50 -20.50
N LEU A 63 23.16 2.93 -21.67
CA LEU A 63 22.36 3.56 -22.70
C LEU A 63 22.06 2.57 -23.82
N ILE A 64 20.78 2.44 -24.15
CA ILE A 64 20.26 1.58 -25.21
C ILE A 64 19.89 2.48 -26.40
N PRO A 65 20.52 2.31 -27.57
CA PRO A 65 20.23 3.15 -28.73
C PRO A 65 18.83 2.85 -29.31
N LYS A 66 18.30 3.82 -30.06
CA LYS A 66 17.04 3.67 -30.80
C LYS A 66 17.08 2.50 -31.79
N TYR A 67 15.90 1.92 -32.05
CA TYR A 67 15.67 0.79 -32.96
C TYR A 67 16.38 -0.51 -32.59
N THR A 68 16.72 -0.68 -31.31
CA THR A 68 17.22 -1.95 -30.76
C THR A 68 16.08 -2.88 -30.36
N SER A 69 16.35 -4.18 -30.38
CA SER A 69 15.41 -5.23 -29.97
C SER A 69 15.86 -5.87 -28.67
N ILE A 70 15.08 -5.69 -27.61
CA ILE A 70 15.43 -6.12 -26.25
C ILE A 70 14.52 -7.27 -25.78
N ILE A 71 15.12 -8.28 -25.17
CA ILE A 71 14.44 -9.37 -24.52
C ILE A 71 14.32 -9.05 -23.03
N VAL A 72 13.10 -9.13 -22.51
CA VAL A 72 12.78 -8.80 -21.11
C VAL A 72 12.47 -10.07 -20.32
N ARG A 73 13.10 -10.23 -19.16
CA ARG A 73 12.88 -11.36 -18.23
C ARG A 73 12.47 -10.83 -16.85
N ARG A 74 11.43 -11.40 -16.25
CA ARG A 74 11.06 -11.13 -14.85
C ARG A 74 11.92 -11.98 -13.93
N VAL A 75 12.53 -11.36 -12.93
CA VAL A 75 13.36 -12.04 -11.93
C VAL A 75 12.83 -11.65 -10.54
N PRO A 76 12.62 -12.60 -9.61
CA PRO A 76 12.21 -12.27 -8.26
C PRO A 76 13.26 -11.34 -7.63
N LYS A 77 12.80 -10.26 -7.00
CA LYS A 77 13.67 -9.39 -6.22
C LYS A 77 13.90 -10.09 -4.88
N ALA A 78 15.14 -10.36 -4.51
CA ALA A 78 15.43 -10.84 -3.17
C ALA A 78 14.92 -9.79 -2.18
N ASN A 79 14.02 -10.18 -1.28
CA ASN A 79 13.32 -9.32 -0.31
C ASN A 79 14.28 -8.81 0.81
N GLY A 80 15.45 -8.30 0.43
CA GLY A 80 16.57 -8.03 1.34
C GLY A 80 16.87 -6.57 1.62
N ASP A 81 16.32 -5.61 0.87
CA ASP A 81 16.50 -4.19 1.22
C ASP A 81 15.20 -3.66 1.84
N SER A 82 15.17 -3.79 3.16
CA SER A 82 14.17 -3.17 4.03
C SER A 82 14.07 -1.69 3.65
N GLN A 83 12.95 -1.31 3.03
CA GLN A 83 12.51 0.07 2.98
C GLN A 83 12.66 0.65 4.38
N ARG A 84 13.68 1.50 4.58
CA ARG A 84 13.91 2.25 5.81
C ARG A 84 12.62 3.01 6.10
N LYS A 85 11.81 2.47 7.01
CA LYS A 85 10.70 3.18 7.63
C LYS A 85 11.31 4.43 8.27
N LYS A 86 10.97 5.61 7.75
CA LYS A 86 11.23 6.87 8.46
C LYS A 86 10.58 6.76 9.84
N PRO A 87 11.27 7.12 10.94
CA PRO A 87 10.67 7.08 12.26
C PRO A 87 9.54 8.13 12.35
N PRO A 88 8.43 7.84 13.06
CA PRO A 88 7.42 8.85 13.34
C PRO A 88 7.99 9.89 14.30
N SER A 89 8.04 11.15 13.87
CA SER A 89 8.39 12.28 14.73
C SER A 89 7.32 12.43 15.81
N ALA A 90 7.78 12.56 17.05
CA ALA A 90 6.99 12.63 18.26
C ALA A 90 5.90 13.72 18.20
N ALA A 91 4.75 13.38 18.77
CA ALA A 91 3.67 14.30 19.04
C ALA A 91 4.15 15.39 20.01
N VAL A 92 4.09 16.65 19.57
CA VAL A 92 4.11 17.81 20.45
C VAL A 92 2.77 18.51 20.21
N GLY A 93 1.94 18.53 21.25
CA GLY A 93 0.68 19.26 21.24
C GLY A 93 0.95 20.76 21.23
N LEU A 94 0.09 21.51 20.55
CA LEU A 94 -0.08 22.91 20.87
C LEU A 94 -1.52 23.35 20.59
N GLU A 95 -2.09 23.89 21.66
CA GLU A 95 -3.38 24.54 21.80
C GLU A 95 -3.82 25.47 20.66
N LYS A 96 -5.15 25.48 20.48
CA LYS A 96 -5.90 26.23 19.47
C LYS A 96 -6.33 27.55 20.07
N SER A 97 -5.74 28.66 19.63
CA SER A 97 -6.27 30.01 19.89
C SER A 97 -6.70 30.65 18.58
N PHE A 98 -8.00 30.92 18.50
CA PHE A 98 -8.66 31.70 17.48
C PHE A 98 -8.17 33.14 17.52
N GLY A 99 -7.74 33.65 16.36
CA GLY A 99 -7.55 35.07 16.09
C GLY A 99 -7.93 35.33 14.64
N ASN A 100 -9.13 35.85 14.42
CA ASN A 100 -9.58 36.26 13.09
C ASN A 100 -8.71 37.44 12.61
N SER A 101 -8.07 37.29 11.46
CA SER A 101 -7.66 38.42 10.64
C SER A 101 -7.81 38.02 9.18
N THR A 102 -8.83 38.61 8.58
CA THR A 102 -9.13 38.57 7.16
C THR A 102 -7.95 39.14 6.38
N ILE A 103 -7.24 38.29 5.63
CA ILE A 103 -6.36 38.75 4.57
C ILE A 103 -6.79 38.07 3.27
N THR A 104 -7.41 38.86 2.41
CA THR A 104 -7.66 38.54 1.02
C THR A 104 -6.31 38.36 0.31
N HIS A 105 -5.97 37.15 -0.11
CA HIS A 105 -4.76 36.91 -0.90
C HIS A 105 -5.11 36.39 -2.29
N SER A 106 -4.69 37.19 -3.26
CA SER A 106 -4.75 36.98 -4.70
C SER A 106 -3.98 35.73 -5.11
N ASN A 107 -4.64 34.92 -5.92
CA ASN A 107 -4.13 33.67 -6.47
C ASN A 107 -3.22 33.96 -7.68
N SER A 108 -2.10 34.66 -7.47
CA SER A 108 -1.13 34.93 -8.53
C SER A 108 0.15 34.12 -8.30
N ALA A 109 0.46 33.25 -9.26
CA ALA A 109 1.68 32.48 -9.35
C ALA A 109 2.89 33.37 -9.67
N THR A 110 3.20 34.33 -8.80
CA THR A 110 4.39 35.18 -8.90
C THR A 110 5.60 34.48 -8.28
N ASN A 111 6.78 34.73 -8.86
CA ASN A 111 8.08 34.30 -8.35
C ASN A 111 8.34 35.00 -7.01
N LEU A 112 8.33 34.25 -5.90
CA LEU A 112 8.66 34.76 -4.57
C LEU A 112 10.11 35.26 -4.47
N ALA A 113 10.99 34.84 -5.38
CA ALA A 113 12.39 35.26 -5.36
C ALA A 113 12.53 36.78 -5.56
N GLU A 114 11.67 37.39 -6.38
CA GLU A 114 11.77 38.80 -6.80
C GLU A 114 10.86 39.77 -6.03
N SER A 115 10.05 39.27 -5.08
CA SER A 115 9.14 40.12 -4.30
C SER A 115 9.85 40.84 -3.15
N ASN A 116 9.65 42.17 -3.04
CA ASN A 116 10.09 43.05 -1.94
C ASN A 116 9.28 42.86 -0.63
N LEU A 117 8.93 41.62 -0.31
CA LEU A 117 8.27 41.27 0.94
C LEU A 117 9.32 40.97 2.00
N SER A 118 8.98 41.20 3.27
CA SER A 118 9.80 40.79 4.42
C SER A 118 10.11 39.29 4.33
N GLU A 119 11.28 38.87 4.80
CA GLU A 119 11.71 37.47 4.78
C GLU A 119 10.70 36.58 5.52
N ASP A 120 10.14 37.04 6.64
CA ASP A 120 9.10 36.34 7.39
C ASP A 120 7.81 36.13 6.60
N ASP A 121 7.38 37.14 5.82
CA ASP A 121 6.17 37.04 4.99
C ASP A 121 6.40 36.11 3.81
N LYS A 122 7.61 36.10 3.24
CA LYS A 122 8.00 35.19 2.17
C LYS A 122 8.00 33.74 2.66
N ILE A 123 8.47 33.49 3.88
CA ILE A 123 8.43 32.18 4.54
C ILE A 123 6.98 31.73 4.75
N LYS A 124 6.11 32.60 5.26
CA LYS A 124 4.70 32.29 5.49
C LYS A 124 3.96 31.89 4.20
N ILE A 125 4.16 32.63 3.11
CA ILE A 125 3.55 32.32 1.80
C ILE A 125 4.06 30.99 1.23
N MET A 126 5.34 30.66 1.44
CA MET A 126 5.89 29.34 1.07
C MET A 126 5.23 28.20 1.83
N PHE A 127 5.01 28.38 3.14
CA PHE A 127 4.32 27.41 3.99
C PHE A 127 2.87 27.20 3.54
N ASP A 128 2.13 28.27 3.25
CA ASP A 128 0.73 28.18 2.79
C ASP A 128 0.61 27.46 1.44
N ARG A 129 1.44 27.82 0.44
CA ARG A 129 1.45 27.14 -0.88
C ARG A 129 1.78 25.65 -0.78
N THR A 130 2.65 25.27 0.14
CA THR A 130 3.03 23.87 0.37
C THR A 130 1.93 23.12 1.13
N ALA A 131 1.28 23.78 2.10
CA ALA A 131 0.19 23.20 2.89
C ALA A 131 -1.04 22.86 2.05
N GLU A 132 -1.38 23.66 1.03
CA GLU A 132 -2.48 23.35 0.12
C GLU A 132 -2.21 22.09 -0.73
N ASN A 133 -0.96 21.86 -1.12
CA ASN A 133 -0.55 20.66 -1.86
C ASN A 133 -0.53 19.41 -0.96
N LEU A 134 -0.28 19.60 0.35
CA LEU A 134 -0.43 18.58 1.39
C LEU A 134 -1.81 18.61 2.07
N SER A 135 -2.83 19.16 1.40
CA SER A 135 -4.16 19.23 1.97
C SER A 135 -4.78 17.83 2.10
N SER A 136 -5.54 17.64 3.18
CA SER A 136 -6.38 16.48 3.52
C SER A 136 -7.23 15.94 2.34
N LYS A 137 -7.43 16.72 1.27
CA LYS A 137 -7.98 16.27 -0.01
C LYS A 137 -7.23 15.09 -0.64
N TYR A 138 -5.89 15.04 -0.53
CA TYR A 138 -5.08 13.95 -1.12
C TYR A 138 -4.83 12.80 -0.15
N TYR A 139 -5.03 13.03 1.15
CA TYR A 139 -5.01 12.00 2.19
C TYR A 139 -6.40 11.89 2.81
N THR A 140 -7.39 11.50 2.00
CA THR A 140 -8.70 11.17 2.55
C THR A 140 -8.58 9.85 3.32
N VAL A 141 -8.35 9.95 4.63
CA VAL A 141 -8.78 8.90 5.54
C VAL A 141 -10.27 8.79 5.32
N LYS A 142 -10.72 7.72 4.64
CA LYS A 142 -12.15 7.48 4.41
C LYS A 142 -12.87 7.64 5.75
N PRO A 143 -13.95 8.46 5.81
CA PRO A 143 -14.69 8.61 7.05
C PRO A 143 -15.12 7.23 7.51
N LYS A 144 -14.83 6.90 8.78
CA LYS A 144 -15.24 5.63 9.37
C LYS A 144 -16.77 5.57 9.32
N ALA A 145 -17.32 4.47 8.83
CA ALA A 145 -18.76 4.26 8.87
C ALA A 145 -19.21 4.12 10.33
N TYR A 146 -20.19 4.92 10.73
CA TYR A 146 -20.82 4.87 12.05
C TYR A 146 -22.28 4.43 11.87
N GLY A 147 -22.81 3.65 12.81
CA GLY A 147 -24.18 3.13 12.78
C GLY A 147 -24.27 1.62 12.55
N ILE A 148 -25.49 1.08 12.45
CA ILE A 148 -25.71 -0.36 12.27
C ILE A 148 -25.24 -0.75 10.86
N PRO A 149 -24.28 -1.67 10.71
CA PRO A 149 -23.79 -2.08 9.40
C PRO A 149 -24.88 -2.86 8.63
N PRO A 150 -24.77 -2.95 7.30
CA PRO A 150 -25.73 -3.69 6.48
C PRO A 150 -25.90 -5.15 6.95
N PRO A 151 -27.06 -5.79 6.72
CA PRO A 151 -27.34 -7.15 7.19
C PRO A 151 -26.32 -8.22 6.77
N HIS A 152 -25.61 -8.01 5.65
CA HIS A 152 -24.57 -8.92 5.16
C HIS A 152 -23.17 -8.67 5.76
N TYR A 153 -22.96 -7.56 6.48
CA TYR A 153 -21.68 -7.28 7.09
C TYR A 153 -21.46 -8.15 8.34
N ILE A 154 -20.32 -8.83 8.37
CA ILE A 154 -19.88 -9.64 9.50
C ILE A 154 -18.62 -9.02 10.08
N CYS A 155 -18.60 -8.78 11.39
CA CYS A 155 -17.42 -8.24 12.06
C CYS A 155 -16.28 -9.28 12.04
N HIS A 156 -15.11 -8.96 11.49
CA HIS A 156 -13.99 -9.91 11.41
C HIS A 156 -13.27 -10.17 12.75
N LYS A 157 -13.62 -9.44 13.83
CA LYS A 157 -13.12 -9.73 15.19
C LYS A 157 -13.96 -10.84 15.83
N CYS A 158 -15.27 -10.67 15.96
CA CYS A 158 -16.15 -11.62 16.64
C CYS A 158 -16.94 -12.56 15.71
N ASN A 159 -16.93 -12.34 14.40
CA ASN A 159 -17.73 -13.03 13.38
C ASN A 159 -19.25 -12.97 13.59
N GLN A 160 -19.72 -11.94 14.30
CA GLN A 160 -21.15 -11.64 14.47
C GLN A 160 -21.53 -10.43 13.61
N GLY A 161 -22.77 -10.40 13.12
CA GLY A 161 -23.33 -9.25 12.40
C GLY A 161 -23.82 -8.14 13.35
N GLY A 162 -24.27 -7.03 12.78
CA GLY A 162 -24.97 -5.97 13.52
C GLY A 162 -24.09 -4.89 14.16
N HIS A 163 -22.77 -4.94 14.01
CA HIS A 163 -21.86 -3.86 14.44
C HIS A 163 -20.59 -3.82 13.57
N TRP A 164 -19.96 -2.65 13.43
CA TRP A 164 -18.68 -2.50 12.73
C TRP A 164 -17.52 -3.08 13.54
N ILE A 165 -16.43 -3.46 12.86
CA ILE A 165 -15.21 -3.97 13.51
C ILE A 165 -14.61 -3.04 14.57
N HIS A 166 -14.86 -1.74 14.47
CA HIS A 166 -14.41 -0.74 15.44
C HIS A 166 -15.27 -0.69 16.70
N GLU A 167 -16.54 -1.08 16.60
CA GLU A 167 -17.54 -1.11 17.67
C GLU A 167 -17.78 -2.57 18.15
N CYS A 168 -16.79 -3.43 17.96
CA CYS A 168 -16.91 -4.84 18.32
C CYS A 168 -17.00 -5.01 19.85
N PRO A 169 -18.05 -5.66 20.38
CA PRO A 169 -18.22 -5.92 21.82
C PRO A 169 -17.27 -6.98 22.39
N GLY A 170 -16.18 -7.30 21.68
CA GLY A 170 -15.23 -8.36 22.02
C GLY A 170 -15.70 -9.78 21.65
N ILE A 171 -14.78 -10.75 21.75
CA ILE A 171 -15.12 -12.18 21.70
C ILE A 171 -15.53 -12.58 23.11
N LYS A 172 -16.72 -13.17 23.25
CA LYS A 172 -17.25 -13.66 24.53
C LYS A 172 -17.28 -15.19 24.52
N ASP A 173 -16.86 -15.79 25.62
CA ASP A 173 -17.06 -17.22 25.86
C ASP A 173 -18.52 -17.54 26.18
N SER A 174 -18.86 -18.83 26.19
CA SER A 174 -20.12 -19.35 26.74
C SER A 174 -20.37 -18.93 28.21
N ARG A 175 -19.34 -18.44 28.93
CA ARG A 175 -19.44 -17.89 30.30
C ARG A 175 -19.49 -16.36 30.38
N GLY A 176 -19.49 -15.67 29.23
CA GLY A 176 -19.59 -14.20 29.17
C GLY A 176 -18.28 -13.45 29.44
N ASN A 177 -17.17 -14.15 29.69
CA ASN A 177 -15.85 -13.55 29.84
C ASN A 177 -15.36 -12.97 28.51
N LEU A 178 -14.69 -11.82 28.56
CA LEU A 178 -14.04 -11.20 27.39
C LEU A 178 -12.71 -11.90 27.11
N LEU A 179 -12.53 -12.37 25.88
CA LEU A 179 -11.30 -13.00 25.42
C LEU A 179 -10.60 -12.11 24.42
N ASP A 180 -9.27 -12.10 24.51
CA ASP A 180 -8.42 -11.43 23.54
C ASP A 180 -8.54 -12.14 22.17
N SER A 181 -8.78 -11.36 21.12
CA SER A 181 -8.88 -11.90 19.76
C SER A 181 -7.59 -12.55 19.25
N LYS A 182 -6.44 -12.30 19.89
CA LYS A 182 -5.17 -12.94 19.55
C LYS A 182 -5.00 -14.31 20.19
N THR A 183 -5.63 -14.57 21.33
CA THR A 183 -5.50 -15.86 22.04
C THR A 183 -6.51 -16.88 21.53
N VAL A 184 -7.65 -16.42 21.03
CA VAL A 184 -8.72 -17.28 20.53
C VAL A 184 -8.45 -17.70 19.08
N LYS A 185 -8.16 -18.99 18.88
CA LYS A 185 -8.07 -19.59 17.54
C LYS A 185 -9.44 -20.14 17.13
N ARG A 186 -9.83 -19.92 15.87
CA ARG A 186 -11.03 -20.53 15.26
C ARG A 186 -10.64 -21.70 14.37
N PRO A 187 -11.47 -22.76 14.29
CA PRO A 187 -11.18 -23.91 13.45
C PRO A 187 -11.55 -23.58 11.99
N THR A 188 -10.69 -22.81 11.32
CA THR A 188 -10.94 -22.36 9.94
C THR A 188 -10.44 -23.43 8.98
N GLY A 189 -11.33 -24.00 8.16
CA GLY A 189 -10.98 -25.06 7.19
C GLY A 189 -11.04 -26.50 7.72
N ILE A 190 -11.42 -26.71 8.98
CA ILE A 190 -11.67 -28.04 9.56
C ILE A 190 -13.20 -28.25 9.61
N PRO A 191 -13.75 -29.35 9.07
CA PRO A 191 -15.19 -29.59 9.12
C PRO A 191 -15.65 -29.80 10.57
N GLN A 192 -16.86 -29.33 10.90
CA GLN A 192 -17.40 -29.40 12.27
C GLN A 192 -17.51 -30.83 12.82
N ASP A 193 -17.63 -31.82 11.93
CA ASP A 193 -17.67 -33.25 12.26
C ASP A 193 -16.34 -33.75 12.88
N PHE A 194 -15.23 -33.11 12.53
CA PHE A 194 -13.89 -33.47 13.01
C PHE A 194 -13.53 -32.80 14.34
N LEU A 195 -14.47 -32.09 14.97
CA LEU A 195 -14.27 -31.29 16.17
C LEU A 195 -15.14 -31.81 17.32
N VAL A 196 -14.51 -32.15 18.45
CA VAL A 196 -15.18 -32.61 19.68
C VAL A 196 -15.32 -31.44 20.64
N ARG A 197 -16.48 -31.34 21.30
CA ARG A 197 -16.68 -30.34 22.36
C ARG A 197 -15.89 -30.72 23.60
N VAL A 198 -15.14 -29.77 24.14
CA VAL A 198 -14.37 -29.93 25.37
C VAL A 198 -14.70 -28.84 26.39
N GLU A 199 -14.25 -29.02 27.63
CA GLU A 199 -14.41 -28.04 28.70
C GLU A 199 -13.45 -26.83 28.56
N PRO A 200 -13.87 -25.65 29.08
CA PRO A 200 -13.08 -24.42 29.03
C PRO A 200 -11.82 -24.55 29.91
N GLY A 201 -10.67 -24.72 29.27
CA GLY A 201 -9.38 -24.92 29.95
C GLY A 201 -8.45 -25.91 29.25
N THR A 202 -8.95 -26.64 28.26
CA THR A 202 -8.13 -27.57 27.47
C THR A 202 -7.14 -26.79 26.58
N PRO A 203 -5.82 -26.99 26.73
CA PRO A 203 -4.83 -26.30 25.92
C PRO A 203 -4.99 -26.69 24.45
N GLY A 204 -4.99 -25.69 23.55
CA GLY A 204 -5.17 -25.93 22.12
C GLY A 204 -6.62 -26.00 21.63
N ALA A 205 -7.60 -25.76 22.51
CA ALA A 205 -9.00 -25.69 22.10
C ALA A 205 -9.29 -24.49 21.19
N TYR A 206 -10.03 -24.76 20.11
CA TYR A 206 -10.62 -23.77 19.22
C TYR A 206 -11.96 -23.27 19.76
N LEU A 207 -12.34 -22.04 19.40
CA LEU A 207 -13.65 -21.49 19.74
C LEU A 207 -14.58 -21.51 18.51
N ASP A 208 -15.74 -22.14 18.68
CA ASP A 208 -16.81 -22.17 17.67
C ASP A 208 -17.58 -20.83 17.60
N LYS A 209 -18.39 -20.66 16.55
CA LYS A 209 -19.30 -19.51 16.35
C LYS A 209 -20.23 -19.27 17.55
N ASN A 210 -20.54 -20.34 18.29
CA ASN A 210 -21.40 -20.33 19.47
C ASN A 210 -20.63 -20.11 20.79
N GLY A 211 -19.33 -19.81 20.74
CA GLY A 211 -18.53 -19.61 21.96
C GLY A 211 -18.24 -20.90 22.74
N ARG A 212 -18.32 -22.06 22.06
CA ARG A 212 -18.02 -23.38 22.63
C ARG A 212 -16.59 -23.79 22.28
N TYR A 213 -15.90 -24.41 23.23
CA TYR A 213 -14.55 -24.92 23.04
C TYR A 213 -14.59 -26.27 22.31
N MET A 214 -13.76 -26.41 21.28
CA MET A 214 -13.70 -27.60 20.44
C MET A 214 -12.25 -27.97 20.11
N VAL A 215 -11.91 -29.26 20.13
CA VAL A 215 -10.57 -29.78 19.79
C VAL A 215 -10.73 -30.78 18.63
N PRO A 216 -9.77 -30.89 17.69
CA PRO A 216 -9.82 -31.90 16.65
C PRO A 216 -9.83 -33.32 17.26
N ILE A 217 -10.59 -34.25 16.68
CA ILE A 217 -10.71 -35.64 17.19
C ILE A 217 -9.34 -36.32 17.38
N LYS A 218 -8.34 -35.97 16.57
CA LYS A 218 -6.99 -36.56 16.69
C LYS A 218 -6.23 -36.13 17.95
N ASP A 219 -6.59 -34.99 18.52
CA ASP A 219 -5.95 -34.39 19.69
C ASP A 219 -6.85 -34.47 20.96
N ALA A 220 -8.02 -35.12 20.84
CA ALA A 220 -9.02 -35.25 21.90
C ALA A 220 -8.76 -36.46 22.83
#